data_AF-A0A2Z4V9W5-F1
#
_entry.id   AF-A0A2Z4V9W5-F1
#
_cell.length_a   1.000
_cell.length_b   1.000
_cell.length_c   1.000
_cell.angle_alpha   90.00
_cell.angle_beta   90.00
_cell.angle_gamma   90.00
#
_symmetry.space_group_name_H-M   'P 1'
#
loop_
_entity.id
_entity.type
_entity.pdbx_description
1 polymer ?
#
loop_
_entity_poly.entity_id
_entity_poly.type
_entity_poly.pdbx_seq_one_letter_code
_entity_poly.pdbx_strand_id
1 'polypeptide(L)' 'MDDFLRLSASTARFTHGAPRAFAFGDEGRLLWFLRSTGPTDPLDSLWVLDTATGAETRLADPREPVSYPHLTLPTIYSC' A
#
# COMPACT_ATOMS: atom_id res chain seq x y z
N MET A 1 -22.89 -21.44 -4.89
CA MET A 1 -21.52 -21.71 -5.41
C MET A 1 -20.98 -20.46 -6.10
N ASP A 2 -21.86 -19.74 -6.80
CA ASP A 2 -21.58 -18.51 -7.55
C ASP A 2 -21.05 -17.34 -6.71
N ASP A 3 -21.55 -17.13 -5.48
CA ASP A 3 -21.08 -16.02 -4.64
C ASP A 3 -19.61 -16.15 -4.24
N PHE A 4 -19.12 -17.37 -4.00
CA PHE A 4 -17.72 -17.60 -3.69
C PHE A 4 -16.81 -17.24 -4.87
N LEU A 5 -17.15 -17.68 -6.08
CA LEU A 5 -16.38 -17.35 -7.28
C LEU A 5 -16.42 -15.85 -7.58
N ARG A 6 -17.57 -15.20 -7.36
CA ARG A 6 -17.74 -13.76 -7.55
C ARG A 6 -16.90 -12.96 -6.55
N LEU A 7 -16.94 -13.32 -5.27
CA LEU A 7 -16.12 -12.70 -4.21
C LEU A 7 -14.63 -12.97 -4.42
N SER A 8 -14.28 -14.18 -4.84
CA SER A 8 -12.91 -14.55 -5.19
C SER A 8 -12.40 -13.68 -6.34
N ALA A 9 -13.17 -13.53 -7.42
CA ALA A 9 -12.78 -12.66 -8.54
C ALA A 9 -12.63 -11.19 -8.13
N SER A 10 -13.55 -10.64 -7.33
CA SER A 10 -13.52 -9.22 -6.94
C SER A 10 -12.42 -8.85 -5.93
N THR A 11 -11.84 -9.83 -5.22
CA THR A 11 -10.79 -9.63 -4.21
C THR A 11 -9.42 -10.16 -4.66
N ALA A 12 -9.27 -10.44 -5.96
CA ALA A 12 -8.13 -11.12 -6.54
C ALA A 12 -7.77 -12.41 -5.78
N ARG A 13 -8.73 -13.32 -5.65
CA ARG A 13 -8.64 -14.57 -4.89
C ARG A 13 -8.29 -14.33 -3.42
N PHE A 14 -8.85 -13.28 -2.83
CA PHE A 14 -8.57 -12.84 -1.46
C PHE A 14 -7.10 -12.48 -1.22
N THR A 15 -6.40 -12.03 -2.26
CA THR A 15 -4.99 -11.61 -2.18
C THR A 15 -4.84 -10.14 -1.79
N HIS A 16 -5.87 -9.31 -2.03
CA HIS A 16 -5.90 -7.94 -1.56
C HIS A 16 -6.08 -7.90 -0.04
N GLY A 17 -5.23 -7.12 0.65
CA GLY A 17 -5.18 -7.01 2.10
C GLY A 17 -4.17 -7.92 2.80
N ALA A 18 -3.64 -8.94 2.10
CA ALA A 18 -2.54 -9.76 2.64
C ALA A 18 -1.23 -8.94 2.62
N PRO A 19 -0.56 -8.75 3.79
CA PRO A 19 0.69 -8.01 3.84
C PRO A 19 1.80 -8.75 3.07
N ARG A 20 2.59 -7.99 2.31
CA ARG A 20 3.68 -8.49 1.46
C ARG A 20 4.90 -7.57 1.52
N ALA A 21 6.01 -8.03 0.95
CA ALA A 21 7.27 -7.26 0.84
C ALA A 21 7.72 -6.66 2.19
N PHE A 22 7.96 -7.53 3.16
CA PHE A 22 8.42 -7.17 4.50
C PHE A 22 9.89 -6.71 4.46
N ALA A 23 10.18 -5.59 5.10
CA ALA A 23 11.54 -5.12 5.33
C ALA A 23 11.66 -4.57 6.75
N PHE A 24 12.74 -4.90 7.45
CA PHE A 24 13.01 -4.35 8.77
C PHE A 24 13.88 -3.11 8.63
N GLY A 25 13.54 -2.06 9.39
CA GLY A 25 14.42 -0.92 9.64
C GLY A 25 15.55 -1.28 10.59
N ASP A 26 16.47 -0.33 10.80
CA ASP A 26 17.65 -0.54 11.63
C ASP A 26 17.24 -0.94 13.06
N GLU A 27 17.96 -1.91 13.64
CA GLU A 27 17.66 -2.58 14.92
C GLU A 27 16.33 -3.39 14.97
N GLY A 28 15.64 -3.60 13.85
CA GLY A 28 14.41 -4.44 13.80
C GLY A 28 13.20 -3.84 14.51
N ARG A 29 13.29 -2.58 14.93
CA ARG A 29 12.23 -1.88 15.67
C ARG A 29 11.06 -1.44 14.78
N LEU A 30 11.33 -1.21 13.51
CA LEU A 30 10.33 -0.79 12.53
C LEU A 30 10.22 -1.87 11.47
N LEU A 31 9.02 -2.40 11.26
CA LEU A 31 8.71 -3.32 10.18
C LEU A 31 7.93 -2.58 9.10
N TRP A 32 8.55 -2.40 7.96
CA TRP A 32 7.90 -1.87 6.75
C TRP A 32 7.26 -3.02 5.99
N PHE A 33 6.05 -2.82 5.49
CA PHE A 33 5.35 -3.79 4.65
C PHE A 33 4.37 -3.11 3.71
N LEU A 34 4.08 -3.78 2.60
CA LEU A 34 3.06 -3.37 1.65
C LEU A 34 1.75 -4.07 1.97
N ARG A 35 0.68 -3.30 2.05
CA ARG A 35 -0.67 -3.83 2.26
C ARG A 35 -1.69 -2.93 1.59
N SER A 36 -2.54 -3.54 0.79
CA SER A 36 -3.75 -2.90 0.26
C SER A 36 -4.69 -2.45 1.39
N THR A 37 -5.29 -1.27 1.22
CA THR A 37 -6.12 -0.63 2.26
C THR A 37 -7.48 -1.32 2.44
N GLY A 38 -7.89 -2.18 1.51
CA GLY A 38 -9.18 -2.85 1.55
C GLY A 38 -9.23 -4.12 0.69
N PRO A 39 -10.28 -4.94 0.85
CA PRO A 39 -10.39 -6.25 0.20
C PRO A 39 -10.56 -6.17 -1.33
N THR A 40 -10.93 -5.01 -1.86
CA THR A 40 -11.11 -4.76 -3.30
C THR A 40 -10.14 -3.70 -3.83
N ASP A 41 -9.18 -3.28 -3.02
CA ASP A 41 -8.21 -2.26 -3.40
C ASP A 41 -7.01 -2.94 -4.09
N PRO A 42 -6.78 -2.67 -5.39
CA PRO A 42 -5.67 -3.27 -6.13
C PRO A 42 -4.32 -2.64 -5.80
N LEU A 43 -4.29 -1.47 -5.16
CA LEU A 43 -3.08 -0.75 -4.86
C LEU A 43 -2.60 -1.06 -3.44
N ASP A 44 -1.31 -1.36 -3.33
CA ASP A 44 -0.68 -1.56 -2.03
C ASP A 44 -0.16 -0.22 -1.50
N SER A 45 -0.61 0.17 -0.30
CA SER A 45 -0.01 1.28 0.45
C SER A 45 1.20 0.78 1.24
N LEU A 46 2.15 1.69 1.50
CA LEU A 46 3.27 1.42 2.38
C LEU A 46 2.86 1.66 3.84
N TRP A 47 3.12 0.67 4.69
CA TRP A 47 2.82 0.70 6.11
C TRP A 47 4.07 0.46 6.95
N VAL A 48 4.00 0.89 8.20
CA VAL A 48 4.96 0.58 9.25
C VAL A 48 4.27 0.01 10.46
N LEU A 49 4.90 -0.99 11.05
CA LEU A 49 4.62 -1.45 12.39
C LEU A 49 5.84 -1.16 13.27
N ASP A 50 5.63 -0.37 14.33
CA ASP A 50 6.60 -0.31 15.43
C ASP A 50 6.48 -1.59 16.26
N THR A 51 7.54 -2.40 16.30
CA THR A 51 7.51 -3.73 16.93
C THR A 51 7.54 -3.66 18.46
N ALA A 52 7.91 -2.52 19.04
CA ALA A 52 7.92 -2.31 20.49
C ALA A 52 6.54 -1.95 21.03
N THR A 53 5.75 -1.21 20.25
CA THR A 53 4.43 -0.68 20.64
C THR A 53 3.27 -1.39 19.96
N GLY A 54 3.52 -2.07 18.83
CA GLY A 54 2.48 -2.66 17.99
C GLY A 54 1.69 -1.63 17.16
N ALA A 55 2.15 -0.38 17.09
CA ALA A 55 1.44 0.68 16.38
C ALA A 55 1.65 0.58 14.87
N GLU A 56 0.55 0.51 14.11
CA GLU A 56 0.55 0.55 12.64
C GLU A 56 0.32 1.97 12.12
N THR A 57 1.19 2.45 11.22
CA THR A 57 1.02 3.75 10.54
C THR A 57 1.15 3.60 9.03
N ARG A 58 0.28 4.26 8.27
CA ARG A 58 0.38 4.33 6.81
C ARG A 58 1.36 5.44 6.42
N LEU A 59 2.42 5.10 5.70
CA LEU A 59 3.45 6.05 5.27
C LEU A 59 3.18 6.66 3.89
N ALA A 60 2.71 5.86 2.95
CA ALA A 60 2.48 6.32 1.58
C ALA A 60 1.28 5.61 0.96
N ASP A 61 0.38 6.38 0.36
CA ASP A 61 -0.70 5.89 -0.48
C ASP A 61 -0.35 6.16 -1.95
N PRO A 62 -0.29 5.16 -2.83
CA PRO A 62 -0.01 5.36 -4.25
C PRO A 62 -1.07 6.21 -4.98
N ARG A 63 -2.26 6.43 -4.40
CA ARG A 63 -3.29 7.34 -4.94
C ARG A 63 -3.01 8.79 -4.63
N GLU A 64 -2.23 9.05 -3.59
CA GLU A 64 -1.84 10.39 -3.21
C GLU A 64 -0.52 10.69 -3.94
N PRO A 65 -0.56 11.53 -5.00
CA PRO A 65 0.68 11.94 -5.64
C PRO A 65 1.55 12.61 -4.58
N VAL A 66 2.77 12.12 -4.42
CA VAL A 66 3.73 12.79 -3.53
C VAL A 66 3.96 14.18 -4.12
N SER A 67 3.38 15.18 -3.47
CA SER A 67 3.47 16.56 -3.94
C SER A 67 4.87 17.04 -3.65
N TYR A 68 5.64 17.30 -4.71
CA TYR A 68 6.92 17.99 -4.61
C TYR A 68 6.67 19.49 -4.84
N PRO A 69 6.51 20.31 -3.78
CA PRO A 69 6.11 21.71 -3.92
C PRO A 69 7.14 22.59 -4.65
N HIS A 70 8.35 22.08 -4.93
CA HIS A 70 9.40 22.79 -5.66
C HIS A 70 9.63 22.29 -7.09
N LEU A 71 8.91 21.25 -7.54
CA LEU A 71 9.01 20.80 -8.93
C LEU A 71 7.98 21.55 -9.77
N THR A 72 8.30 22.78 -10.17
CA THR A 72 7.58 23.44 -11.27
C THR A 72 7.85 22.65 -12.55
N LEU A 73 6.92 21.75 -12.89
CA LEU A 73 6.97 21.01 -14.15
C LEU A 73 7.02 22.01 -15.32
N PRO A 74 8.05 22.00 -16.19
CA PRO A 74 7.94 22.69 -17.46
C PRO A 74 6.89 21.96 -18.31
N THR A 75 6.02 22.76 -18.93
CA THR A 75 4.94 22.39 -19.85
C THR A 75 5.46 21.69 -21.11
N ILE A 76 6.00 20.48 -21.02
CA ILE A 76 6.55 19.75 -22.19
C ILE A 76 5.59 18.67 -22.73
N TYR A 77 4.41 18.49 -22.15
CA TYR A 77 3.36 17.65 -22.77
C TYR A 77 2.30 18.52 -23.44
N SER A 78 2.68 19.06 -24.60
CA SER A 78 1.75 19.42 -25.68
C SER A 78 2.36 18.86 -26.97
N CYS A 79 1.88 17.69 -27.37
CA CYS A 79 2.08 17.09 -28.69
C CYS A 79 0.74 16.49 -29.12
#